data_AF-A0A8S8YSP9-F1
#
_entry.id   AF-A0A8S8YSP9-F1
#
_cell.length_a   1.000
_cell.length_b   1.000
_cell.length_c   1.000
_cell.angle_alpha   90.00
_cell.angle_beta   90.00
_cell.angle_gamma   90.00
#
_symmetry.space_group_name_H-M   'P 1'
#
loop_
_entity.id
_entity.type
_entity.pdbx_description
1 polymer ?
#
loop_
_entity_poly.entity_id
_entity_poly.type
_entity_poly.pdbx_seq_one_letter_code
_entity_poly.pdbx_strand_id
1 'polypeptide(L)'
;MTSEDRFNQALEDIEKELDERLDWFESKDGSLEAHRLEQRTRFDLEMLDEVGSCKGVENYSMHFDGRSRGERSYCLLDFFASNAEQFHGGSDRYLVIMDESHVTLPQVGGMFGGDFSRKKNLVDHGFRLPSAYDNRPLRIDEFQTLVPQMVYVSATPGERELRHLAEVTGQDVPAGLMHVDGGGGARKSEAGRRRQAEYGGVTGKYRWDS
;
A
#
# COMPACT_ATOMS: atom_id res chain seq x y z
N MET A 1 20.15 9.91 12.98
CA MET A 1 20.63 9.06 14.08
C MET A 1 19.53 9.01 15.11
N THR A 2 19.07 7.81 15.44
CA THR A 2 18.08 7.55 16.49
C THR A 2 18.69 7.90 17.85
N SER A 3 17.96 8.52 18.76
CA SER A 3 18.44 8.73 20.13
C SER A 3 18.56 7.39 20.86
N GLU A 4 19.44 7.32 21.85
CA GLU A 4 19.63 6.11 22.67
C GLU A 4 18.32 5.64 23.31
N ASP A 5 17.54 6.57 23.89
CA ASP A 5 16.22 6.26 24.44
C ASP A 5 15.27 5.62 23.42
N ARG A 6 15.27 6.13 22.18
CA ARG A 6 14.39 5.63 21.11
C ARG A 6 14.91 4.31 20.55
N PHE A 7 16.21 4.09 20.57
CA PHE A 7 16.81 2.83 20.20
C PHE A 7 16.41 1.73 21.20
N ASN A 8 16.54 2.00 22.50
CA ASN A 8 16.16 1.06 23.55
C ASN A 8 14.65 0.76 23.51
N GLN A 9 13.81 1.77 23.31
CA GLN A 9 12.37 1.56 23.14
C GLN A 9 12.05 0.65 21.94
N ALA A 10 12.77 0.82 20.83
CA ALA A 10 12.58 -0.02 19.66
C ALA A 10 12.94 -1.49 19.93
N LEU A 11 13.95 -1.77 20.76
CA LEU A 11 14.28 -3.15 21.17
C LEU A 11 13.16 -3.77 22.00
N GLU A 12 12.63 -3.03 22.97
CA GLU A 12 11.49 -3.48 23.78
C GLU A 12 10.25 -3.76 22.91
N ASP A 13 9.97 -2.89 21.93
CA ASP A 13 8.84 -3.05 21.01
C ASP A 13 9.02 -4.27 20.08
N ILE A 14 10.25 -4.56 19.65
CA ILE A 14 10.58 -5.77 18.86
C ILE A 14 10.40 -7.02 19.70
N GLU A 15 10.89 -7.04 20.95
CA GLU A 15 10.74 -8.18 21.86
C GLU A 15 9.26 -8.45 22.18
N LYS A 16 8.48 -7.40 22.43
CA LYS A 16 7.04 -7.52 22.62
C LYS A 16 6.33 -8.08 21.38
N GLU A 17 6.66 -7.60 20.18
CA GLU A 17 6.08 -8.14 18.95
C GLU A 17 6.48 -9.61 18.75
N LEU A 18 7.70 -9.98 19.13
CA LEU A 18 8.16 -11.37 19.09
C LEU A 18 7.28 -12.23 19.98
N ASP A 19 7.11 -11.89 21.25
CA ASP A 19 6.31 -12.66 22.21
C ASP A 19 4.86 -12.85 21.71
N GLU A 20 4.22 -11.75 21.28
CA GLU A 20 2.86 -11.81 20.70
C GLU A 20 2.78 -12.74 19.48
N ARG A 21 3.84 -12.77 18.67
CA ARG A 21 3.88 -13.59 17.46
C ARG A 21 4.20 -15.05 17.75
N LEU A 22 4.99 -15.35 18.78
CA LEU A 22 5.24 -16.71 19.25
C LEU A 22 3.95 -17.32 19.79
N ASP A 23 3.23 -16.61 20.65
CA ASP A 23 1.91 -17.02 21.16
C ASP A 23 0.93 -17.32 20.01
N TRP A 24 0.93 -16.47 18.97
CA TRP A 24 0.10 -16.70 17.79
C TRP A 24 0.46 -18.00 17.07
N PHE A 25 1.75 -18.29 16.88
CA PHE A 25 2.18 -19.53 16.22
C PHE A 25 1.86 -20.77 17.08
N GLU A 26 2.10 -20.70 18.38
CA GLU A 26 1.77 -21.79 19.32
C GLU A 26 0.26 -22.10 19.32
N SER A 27 -0.60 -21.07 19.27
CA SER A 27 -2.05 -21.24 19.15
C SER A 27 -2.52 -21.89 17.83
N LYS A 28 -1.61 -22.04 16.86
CA LYS A 28 -1.86 -22.59 15.51
C LYS A 28 -1.07 -23.88 15.26
N ASP A 29 -0.55 -24.52 16.29
CA ASP A 29 0.31 -25.71 16.20
C ASP A 29 1.60 -25.47 15.36
N GLY A 30 2.03 -24.21 15.22
CA GLY A 30 3.18 -23.78 14.41
C GLY A 30 4.49 -23.74 15.19
N SER A 31 4.83 -24.80 15.93
CA SER A 31 5.99 -24.83 16.83
C SER A 31 7.33 -24.66 16.12
N LEU A 32 7.45 -25.13 14.88
CA LEU A 32 8.66 -24.99 14.07
C LEU A 32 8.87 -23.54 13.62
N GLU A 33 7.80 -22.89 13.17
CA GLU A 33 7.80 -21.47 12.80
C GLU A 33 8.09 -20.58 14.00
N ALA A 34 7.48 -20.87 15.16
CA ALA A 34 7.76 -20.17 16.42
C ALA A 34 9.24 -20.27 16.79
N HIS A 35 9.77 -21.49 16.88
CA HIS A 35 11.17 -21.72 17.23
C HIS A 35 12.15 -21.02 16.27
N ARG A 36 11.87 -21.08 14.97
CA ARG A 36 12.66 -20.39 13.94
C ARG A 36 12.66 -18.88 14.13
N LEU A 37 11.48 -18.30 14.39
CA LEU A 37 11.32 -16.87 14.58
C LEU A 37 12.03 -16.39 15.84
N GLU A 38 11.89 -17.15 16.93
CA GLU A 38 12.53 -16.88 18.21
C GLU A 38 14.05 -16.86 18.08
N GLN A 39 14.65 -17.94 17.57
CA GLN A 39 16.10 -18.04 17.40
C GLN A 39 16.65 -16.88 16.57
N ARG A 40 15.96 -16.54 15.47
CA ARG A 40 16.39 -15.47 14.60
C ARG A 40 16.30 -14.10 15.26
N THR A 41 15.16 -13.81 15.89
CA THR A 41 14.86 -12.48 16.42
C THR A 41 15.66 -12.21 17.69
N ARG A 42 15.83 -13.20 18.58
CA ARG A 42 16.70 -13.06 19.76
C ARG A 42 18.16 -12.79 19.37
N PHE A 43 18.69 -13.51 18.37
CA PHE A 43 20.02 -13.24 17.85
C PHE A 43 20.14 -11.83 17.23
N ASP A 44 19.15 -11.41 16.44
CA ASP A 44 19.15 -10.08 15.86
C ASP A 44 19.05 -8.99 16.97
N LEU A 45 18.30 -9.22 18.06
CA LEU A 45 18.22 -8.34 19.25
C LEU A 45 19.56 -8.24 20.00
N GLU A 46 20.23 -9.36 20.27
CA GLU A 46 21.57 -9.38 20.90
C GLU A 46 22.58 -8.59 20.07
N MET A 47 22.55 -8.75 18.73
CA MET A 47 23.42 -8.00 17.83
C MET A 47 23.09 -6.50 17.83
N LEU A 48 21.81 -6.13 17.95
CA LEU A 48 21.41 -4.73 18.03
C LEU A 48 21.86 -4.09 19.35
N ASP A 49 21.76 -4.80 20.46
CA ASP A 49 22.17 -4.31 21.78
C ASP A 49 23.70 -4.13 21.88
N GLU A 50 24.47 -5.14 21.46
CA GLU A 50 25.93 -5.16 21.61
C GLU A 50 26.68 -4.36 20.53
N VAL A 51 26.17 -4.38 19.28
CA VAL A 51 26.87 -3.81 18.11
C VAL A 51 26.15 -2.56 17.56
N GLY A 52 24.89 -2.34 17.93
CA GLY A 52 24.06 -1.26 17.38
C GLY A 52 23.49 -1.55 15.99
N SER A 53 23.71 -2.76 15.44
CA SER A 53 23.23 -3.14 14.11
C SER A 53 23.25 -4.66 13.90
N CYS A 54 22.37 -5.17 13.03
CA CYS A 54 22.30 -6.58 12.67
C CYS A 54 22.08 -6.77 11.16
N LYS A 55 22.30 -7.99 10.68
CA LYS A 55 22.06 -8.32 9.26
C LYS A 55 20.56 -8.35 8.98
N GLY A 56 20.11 -7.39 8.18
CA GLY A 56 18.70 -7.25 7.86
C GLY A 56 17.97 -6.30 8.80
N VAL A 57 18.68 -5.34 9.41
CA VAL A 57 18.11 -4.34 10.33
C VAL A 57 16.93 -3.58 9.72
N GLU A 58 16.87 -3.45 8.39
CA GLU A 58 15.77 -2.81 7.69
C GLU A 58 14.41 -3.48 7.94
N ASN A 59 14.39 -4.75 8.33
CA ASN A 59 13.14 -5.47 8.67
C ASN A 59 12.52 -4.98 9.99
N TYR A 60 13.27 -4.20 10.79
CA TYR A 60 12.82 -3.57 12.03
C TYR A 60 12.61 -2.05 11.87
N SER A 61 12.65 -1.53 10.65
CA SER A 61 12.61 -0.07 10.41
C SER A 61 11.36 0.60 10.98
N MET A 62 10.21 -0.10 11.04
CA MET A 62 9.00 0.42 11.68
C MET A 62 9.24 0.83 13.13
N HIS A 63 9.93 -0.03 13.90
CA HIS A 63 10.22 0.18 15.32
C HIS A 63 11.19 1.33 15.52
N PHE A 64 12.30 1.35 14.78
CA PHE A 64 13.29 2.43 14.86
C PHE A 64 12.73 3.79 14.41
N ASP A 65 11.90 3.79 13.37
CA ASP A 65 11.23 4.98 12.87
C ASP A 65 10.01 5.37 13.73
N GLY A 66 9.66 4.63 14.77
CA GLY A 66 8.48 4.89 15.62
C GLY A 66 7.18 5.00 14.81
N ARG A 67 7.11 4.30 13.68
CA ARG A 67 5.97 4.33 12.75
C ARG A 67 4.88 3.39 13.26
N SER A 68 3.64 3.72 12.92
CA SER A 68 2.52 2.81 13.18
C SER A 68 2.44 1.71 12.11
N ARG A 69 1.85 0.56 12.45
CA ARG A 69 1.62 -0.51 11.48
C ARG A 69 0.83 0.00 10.27
N GLY A 70 1.27 -0.36 9.07
CA GLY A 70 0.69 0.06 7.80
C GLY A 70 1.18 1.40 7.28
N GLU A 71 1.82 2.23 8.11
CA GLU A 71 2.40 3.51 7.70
C GLU A 71 3.56 3.27 6.71
N ARG A 72 3.64 4.11 5.67
CA ARG A 72 4.71 4.00 4.66
C ARG A 72 6.08 4.19 5.31
N SER A 73 7.10 3.54 4.76
CA SER A 73 8.49 3.82 5.14
C SER A 73 8.96 5.13 4.54
N TYR A 74 9.95 5.74 5.19
CA TYR A 74 10.69 6.85 4.59
C TYR A 74 11.40 6.40 3.32
N CYS A 75 11.49 7.28 2.34
CA CYS A 75 12.15 7.02 1.07
C CYS A 75 12.87 8.27 0.56
N LEU A 76 13.52 8.16 -0.60
CA LEU A 76 14.29 9.25 -1.20
C LEU A 76 13.46 10.54 -1.41
N LEU A 77 12.16 10.43 -1.69
CA LEU A 77 11.29 11.59 -1.88
C LEU A 77 11.17 12.44 -0.61
N ASP A 78 11.21 11.82 0.57
CA ASP A 78 11.20 12.54 1.85
C ASP A 78 12.46 13.39 2.02
N PHE A 79 13.61 12.88 1.56
CA PHE A 79 14.86 13.63 1.58
C PHE A 79 14.80 14.82 0.61
N PHE A 80 14.22 14.65 -0.58
CA PHE A 80 14.02 15.77 -1.51
C PHE A 80 13.08 16.82 -0.93
N ALA A 81 11.95 16.41 -0.34
CA ALA A 81 11.02 17.32 0.30
C ALA A 81 11.68 18.10 1.46
N SER A 82 12.43 17.41 2.33
CA SER A 82 13.16 18.04 3.43
C SER A 82 14.22 19.05 2.95
N ASN A 83 15.01 18.67 1.93
CA ASN A 83 16.00 19.58 1.35
C ASN A 83 15.32 20.77 0.63
N ALA A 84 14.20 20.54 -0.06
CA ALA A 84 13.44 21.59 -0.73
C ALA A 84 12.85 22.60 0.27
N GLU A 85 12.33 22.13 1.40
CA GLU A 85 11.92 22.98 2.52
C GLU A 85 13.10 23.81 3.03
N GLN A 86 14.24 23.17 3.29
CA GLN A 86 15.42 23.81 3.88
C GLN A 86 16.10 24.83 2.95
N PHE A 87 16.21 24.54 1.66
CA PHE A 87 17.03 25.32 0.71
C PHE A 87 16.22 26.08 -0.34
N HIS A 88 14.95 25.74 -0.54
CA HIS A 88 14.12 26.28 -1.62
C HIS A 88 12.78 26.86 -1.13
N GLY A 89 12.54 26.89 0.19
CA GLY A 89 11.41 27.60 0.81
C GLY A 89 10.07 26.91 0.67
N GLY A 90 10.06 25.60 0.38
CA GLY A 90 8.86 24.76 0.40
C GLY A 90 9.15 23.30 0.05
N SER A 91 8.53 22.38 0.75
CA SER A 91 8.70 20.92 0.58
C SER A 91 8.26 20.40 -0.78
N ASP A 92 7.49 21.18 -1.53
CA ASP A 92 7.00 20.91 -2.87
C ASP A 92 7.97 21.38 -3.98
N ARG A 93 9.09 22.02 -3.62
CA ARG A 93 10.04 22.63 -4.56
C ARG A 93 11.05 21.63 -5.13
N TYR A 94 10.56 20.52 -5.69
CA TYR A 94 11.37 19.56 -6.44
C TYR A 94 10.58 18.94 -7.59
N LEU A 95 11.30 18.45 -8.60
CA LEU A 95 10.72 17.88 -9.81
C LEU A 95 11.06 16.39 -9.91
N VAL A 96 10.06 15.56 -10.22
CA VAL A 96 10.26 14.15 -10.56
C VAL A 96 10.15 13.97 -12.06
N ILE A 97 11.19 13.41 -12.68
CA ILE A 97 11.18 13.01 -14.09
C ILE A 97 11.05 11.50 -14.15
N MET A 98 9.98 11.02 -14.76
CA MET A 98 9.73 9.60 -14.97
C MET A 98 10.07 9.23 -16.41
N ASP A 99 11.27 8.71 -16.59
CA ASP A 99 11.73 8.18 -17.88
C ASP A 99 11.06 6.84 -18.22
N GLU A 100 10.89 6.59 -19.51
CA GLU A 100 10.09 5.50 -20.08
C GLU A 100 8.80 5.21 -19.31
N SER A 101 8.04 6.28 -19.11
CA SER A 101 6.86 6.31 -18.24
C SER A 101 5.82 5.21 -18.52
N HIS A 102 5.67 4.77 -19.77
CA HIS A 102 4.77 3.68 -20.15
C HIS A 102 5.15 2.31 -19.53
N VAL A 103 6.42 2.14 -19.13
CA VAL A 103 6.93 0.97 -18.40
C VAL A 103 7.08 1.28 -16.92
N THR A 104 7.69 2.42 -16.59
CA THR A 104 8.05 2.79 -15.22
C THR A 104 6.82 3.01 -14.34
N LEU A 105 5.74 3.61 -14.88
CA LEU A 105 4.54 3.88 -14.10
C LEU A 105 3.80 2.59 -13.68
N PRO A 106 3.54 1.61 -14.58
CA PRO A 106 3.06 0.29 -14.18
C PRO A 106 3.98 -0.42 -13.18
N GLN A 107 5.30 -0.31 -13.36
CA GLN A 107 6.26 -0.93 -12.46
C GLN A 107 6.11 -0.39 -11.03
N VAL A 108 6.13 0.93 -10.84
CA VAL A 108 5.91 1.58 -9.53
C VAL A 108 4.58 1.13 -8.92
N GLY A 109 3.52 1.03 -9.73
CA GLY A 109 2.21 0.55 -9.28
C GLY A 109 2.21 -0.92 -8.81
N GLY A 110 3.07 -1.77 -9.36
CA GLY A 110 3.16 -3.19 -9.02
C GLY A 110 4.12 -3.53 -7.86
N MET A 111 5.01 -2.60 -7.47
CA MET A 111 6.08 -2.88 -6.51
C MET A 111 5.56 -3.34 -5.14
N PHE A 112 4.57 -2.64 -4.57
CA PHE A 112 4.00 -2.98 -3.27
C PHE A 112 3.43 -4.40 -3.25
N GLY A 113 2.63 -4.77 -4.26
CA GLY A 113 2.02 -6.10 -4.34
C GLY A 113 3.05 -7.22 -4.49
N GLY A 114 4.08 -6.99 -5.31
CA GLY A 114 5.19 -7.94 -5.49
C GLY A 114 6.00 -8.15 -4.20
N ASP A 115 6.36 -7.07 -3.51
CA ASP A 115 7.09 -7.15 -2.24
C ASP A 115 6.26 -7.80 -1.14
N PHE A 116 4.99 -7.43 -1.01
CA PHE A 116 4.07 -8.00 -0.02
C PHE A 116 3.94 -9.51 -0.19
N SER A 117 3.72 -10.00 -1.42
CA SER A 117 3.60 -11.44 -1.70
C SER A 117 4.86 -12.21 -1.29
N ARG A 118 6.05 -11.68 -1.58
CA ARG A 118 7.32 -12.28 -1.19
C ARG A 118 7.49 -12.32 0.34
N LYS A 119 7.23 -11.20 1.01
CA LYS A 119 7.35 -11.12 2.48
C LYS A 119 6.32 -11.94 3.21
N LYS A 120 5.14 -12.13 2.61
CA LYS A 120 4.08 -12.94 3.19
C LYS A 120 4.57 -14.35 3.51
N ASN A 121 5.27 -14.98 2.58
CA ASN A 121 5.85 -16.30 2.80
C ASN A 121 6.89 -16.30 3.94
N LEU A 122 7.70 -15.24 4.07
CA LEU A 122 8.70 -15.14 5.14
C LEU A 122 8.02 -15.02 6.52
N VAL A 123 6.97 -14.21 6.63
CA VAL A 123 6.25 -13.99 7.90
C VAL A 123 5.38 -15.18 8.27
N ASP A 124 4.73 -15.82 7.29
CA ASP A 124 3.89 -17.00 7.51
C ASP A 124 4.71 -18.21 7.97
N HIS A 125 5.96 -18.32 7.51
CA HIS A 125 6.87 -19.39 7.87
C HIS A 125 7.88 -18.99 8.96
N GLY A 126 7.62 -17.95 9.76
CA GLY A 126 8.43 -17.63 10.94
C GLY A 126 9.87 -17.22 10.64
N PHE A 127 10.17 -16.70 9.44
CA PHE A 127 11.49 -16.13 9.12
C PHE A 127 11.62 -14.66 9.52
N ARG A 128 10.50 -13.93 9.62
CA ARG A 128 10.43 -12.51 9.96
C ARG A 128 9.19 -12.19 10.77
N LEU A 129 9.27 -11.14 11.61
CA LEU A 129 8.13 -10.57 12.31
C LEU A 129 7.16 -9.89 11.34
N PRO A 130 5.87 -9.73 11.73
CA PRO A 130 4.89 -9.00 10.92
C PRO A 130 5.31 -7.55 10.57
N SER A 131 6.01 -6.83 11.45
CA SER A 131 6.55 -5.48 11.19
C SER A 131 7.46 -5.40 9.97
N ALA A 132 8.03 -6.52 9.50
CA ALA A 132 8.80 -6.55 8.26
C ALA A 132 7.97 -6.15 7.03
N TYR A 133 6.64 -6.29 7.08
CA TYR A 133 5.74 -5.78 6.04
C TYR A 133 5.82 -4.26 5.88
N ASP A 134 6.15 -3.52 6.94
CA ASP A 134 6.13 -2.06 6.97
C ASP A 134 7.42 -1.42 6.43
N ASN A 135 8.44 -2.23 6.14
CA ASN A 135 9.62 -1.83 5.38
C ASN A 135 9.43 -2.04 3.87
N ARG A 136 8.47 -1.35 3.25
CA ARG A 136 7.92 -1.71 1.93
C ARG A 136 8.06 -0.60 0.89
N PRO A 137 8.00 -0.93 -0.41
CA PRO A 137 7.75 0.07 -1.43
C PRO A 137 6.47 0.86 -1.15
N LEU A 138 6.44 2.09 -1.67
CA LEU A 138 5.24 2.91 -1.66
C LEU A 138 4.13 2.23 -2.45
N ARG A 139 2.90 2.37 -1.97
CA ARG A 139 1.72 2.19 -2.80
C ARG A 139 1.62 3.36 -3.77
N ILE A 140 0.84 3.17 -4.83
CA ILE A 140 0.79 4.16 -5.89
C ILE A 140 0.13 5.47 -5.44
N ASP A 141 -0.89 5.38 -4.60
CA ASP A 141 -1.56 6.50 -3.95
C ASP A 141 -0.62 7.28 -3.01
N GLU A 142 0.22 6.56 -2.26
CA GLU A 142 1.26 7.17 -1.42
C GLU A 142 2.30 7.90 -2.28
N PHE A 143 2.76 7.28 -3.37
CA PHE A 143 3.69 7.90 -4.31
C PHE A 143 3.12 9.17 -4.93
N GLN A 144 1.88 9.13 -5.42
CA GLN A 144 1.21 10.29 -6.03
C GLN A 144 1.04 11.44 -5.04
N THR A 145 0.80 11.15 -3.76
CA THR A 145 0.67 12.17 -2.71
C THR A 145 2.01 12.85 -2.41
N LEU A 146 3.13 12.13 -2.54
CA LEU A 146 4.46 12.69 -2.26
C LEU A 146 5.00 13.56 -3.38
N VAL A 147 4.63 13.29 -4.64
CA VAL A 147 5.21 13.96 -5.80
C VAL A 147 4.46 15.26 -6.11
N PRO A 148 5.08 16.44 -5.93
CA PRO A 148 4.42 17.73 -6.17
C PRO A 148 4.30 18.04 -7.66
N GLN A 149 5.33 17.67 -8.45
CA GLN A 149 5.40 17.91 -9.88
C GLN A 149 6.07 16.73 -10.58
N MET A 150 5.47 16.26 -11.67
CA MET A 150 5.93 15.10 -12.43
C MET A 150 5.99 15.41 -13.93
N VAL A 151 7.09 15.04 -14.57
CA VAL A 151 7.26 15.04 -16.03
C VAL A 151 7.38 13.60 -16.51
N TYR A 152 6.41 13.17 -17.31
CA TYR A 152 6.46 11.89 -18.01
C TYR A 152 7.27 12.03 -19.29
N VAL A 153 8.29 11.21 -19.44
CA VAL A 153 9.09 11.10 -20.67
C VAL A 153 8.83 9.73 -21.27
N SER A 154 8.30 9.69 -22.48
CA SER A 154 8.21 8.47 -23.29
C SER A 154 7.88 8.78 -24.74
N ALA A 155 8.38 7.96 -25.66
CA ALA A 155 7.95 7.95 -27.05
C ALA A 155 6.52 7.37 -27.23
N THR A 156 6.06 6.56 -26.28
CA THR A 156 4.79 5.82 -26.35
C THR A 156 4.00 5.96 -25.04
N PRO A 157 3.53 7.16 -24.69
CA PRO A 157 2.81 7.37 -23.43
C PRO A 157 1.57 6.47 -23.37
N GLY A 158 1.43 5.76 -22.25
CA GLY A 158 0.31 4.87 -22.00
C GLY A 158 -0.98 5.61 -21.63
N GLU A 159 -2.06 4.83 -21.52
CA GLU A 159 -3.38 5.33 -21.12
C GLU A 159 -3.34 6.06 -19.78
N ARG A 160 -2.54 5.56 -18.83
CA ARG A 160 -2.52 6.11 -17.47
C ARG A 160 -1.80 7.45 -17.39
N GLU A 161 -0.70 7.64 -18.12
CA GLU A 161 -0.06 8.95 -18.23
C GLU A 161 -1.01 9.98 -18.83
N LEU A 162 -1.73 9.61 -19.89
CA LEU A 162 -2.67 10.50 -20.58
C LEU A 162 -3.87 10.86 -19.70
N ARG A 163 -4.41 9.91 -18.92
CA ARG A 163 -5.47 10.18 -17.94
C ARG A 163 -5.00 11.11 -16.83
N HIS A 164 -3.82 10.87 -16.24
CA HIS A 164 -3.29 11.74 -15.20
C HIS A 164 -3.02 13.16 -15.73
N LEU A 165 -2.51 13.29 -16.95
CA LEU A 165 -2.34 14.59 -17.60
C LEU A 165 -3.68 15.32 -17.76
N ALA A 166 -4.72 14.63 -18.20
CA ALA A 166 -6.06 15.19 -18.33
C ALA A 166 -6.61 15.67 -16.97
N GLU A 167 -6.50 14.85 -15.92
CA GLU A 167 -6.91 15.20 -14.55
C GLU A 167 -6.21 16.45 -14.02
N VAL A 168 -4.89 16.56 -14.20
CA VAL A 168 -4.09 17.68 -13.67
C VAL A 168 -4.28 18.96 -14.50
N THR A 169 -4.45 18.85 -15.82
CA THR A 169 -4.59 20.01 -16.72
C THR A 169 -6.04 20.47 -16.88
N GLY A 170 -7.01 19.71 -16.37
CA GLY A 170 -8.43 19.93 -16.62
C GLY A 170 -8.84 19.71 -18.09
N GLN A 171 -8.00 19.04 -18.88
CA GLN A 171 -8.31 18.67 -20.25
C GLN A 171 -9.23 17.45 -20.27
N ASP A 172 -10.07 17.34 -21.30
CA ASP A 172 -10.88 16.15 -21.51
C ASP A 172 -9.98 14.94 -21.77
N VAL A 173 -10.29 13.82 -21.10
CA VAL A 173 -9.64 12.54 -21.41
C VAL A 173 -9.90 12.22 -22.88
N PRO A 174 -8.86 11.90 -23.69
CA PRO A 174 -9.05 11.56 -25.10
C PRO A 174 -10.14 10.49 -25.27
N ALA A 175 -11.05 10.67 -26.23
CA ALA A 175 -12.22 9.80 -26.38
C ALA A 175 -11.89 8.29 -26.53
N GLY A 176 -10.72 7.96 -27.09
CA GLY A 176 -10.22 6.59 -27.20
C GLY A 176 -9.72 5.95 -25.88
N LEU A 177 -9.61 6.74 -24.82
CA LEU A 177 -9.25 6.31 -23.46
C LEU A 177 -10.42 6.40 -22.47
N MET A 178 -11.57 6.90 -22.92
CA MET A 178 -12.80 6.82 -22.13
C MET A 178 -13.20 5.36 -22.02
N HIS A 179 -13.59 4.92 -20.82
CA HIS A 179 -14.22 3.60 -20.68
C HIS A 179 -15.46 3.59 -21.57
N VAL A 180 -15.39 2.86 -22.68
CA VAL A 180 -16.60 2.48 -23.42
C VAL A 180 -17.39 1.60 -22.46
N ASP A 181 -18.68 1.88 -22.28
CA ASP A 181 -19.56 1.01 -21.51
C ASP A 181 -19.35 -0.41 -22.01
N GLY A 182 -18.67 -1.22 -21.19
CA GLY A 182 -18.41 -2.60 -21.50
C GLY A 182 -19.76 -3.27 -21.61
N GLY A 183 -20.18 -3.59 -22.83
CA GLY A 183 -21.18 -4.61 -23.07
C GLY A 183 -20.58 -5.94 -22.65
N GLY A 184 -20.37 -6.15 -21.34
CA GLY A 184 -20.03 -7.43 -20.77
C GLY A 184 -20.94 -8.43 -21.46
N GLY A 185 -20.36 -9.46 -22.07
CA GLY A 185 -20.99 -10.32 -23.09
C GLY A 185 -22.28 -11.05 -22.70
N ALA A 186 -22.93 -10.67 -21.60
CA ALA A 186 -24.34 -10.89 -21.37
C ALA A 186 -25.15 -9.72 -21.99
N ARG A 187 -25.75 -9.96 -23.16
CA ARG A 187 -26.94 -9.19 -23.55
C ARG A 187 -27.90 -9.22 -22.35
N LYS A 188 -28.29 -8.06 -21.82
CA LYS A 188 -29.42 -8.00 -20.87
C LYS A 188 -30.61 -8.68 -21.56
N SER A 189 -31.15 -9.73 -20.96
CA SER A 189 -32.35 -10.39 -21.46
C SER A 189 -33.44 -9.34 -21.68
N GLU A 190 -34.09 -9.33 -22.85
CA GLU A 190 -35.25 -8.49 -23.16
C GLU A 190 -36.50 -8.94 -22.38
N ALA A 191 -36.40 -9.09 -21.07
CA ALA A 191 -37.53 -9.31 -20.18
C ALA A 191 -37.83 -7.99 -19.47
N GLY A 192 -38.79 -7.22 -20.00
CA GLY A 192 -39.31 -6.06 -19.27
C GLY A 192 -39.92 -4.92 -20.08
N ARG A 193 -40.16 -5.05 -21.40
CA ARG A 193 -41.13 -4.13 -22.04
C ARG A 193 -42.55 -4.57 -21.70
N ARG A 194 -43.09 -3.96 -20.65
CA ARG A 194 -44.47 -3.45 -20.48
C ARG A 194 -44.89 -3.62 -19.02
N ARG A 195 -45.03 -2.49 -18.32
CA ARG A 195 -46.31 -1.95 -17.85
C ARG A 195 -46.03 -0.67 -17.07
N GLN A 196 -46.18 0.48 -17.72
CA GLN A 196 -46.55 1.70 -17.03
C GLN A 196 -48.03 1.94 -17.31
N ALA A 197 -48.78 1.96 -16.20
CA ALA A 197 -49.95 2.77 -15.88
C ALA A 197 -50.94 3.13 -17.01
N GLU A 198 -52.17 2.63 -16.88
CA GLU A 198 -53.37 3.43 -17.11
C GLU A 198 -54.38 3.18 -15.98
N TYR A 199 -54.87 4.29 -15.42
CA TYR A 199 -55.90 4.39 -14.40
C TYR A 199 -57.27 3.98 -14.96
N GLY A 200 -58.10 3.30 -14.15
CA GLY A 200 -59.52 3.18 -14.47
C GLY A 200 -60.31 2.12 -13.69
N GLY A 201 -60.65 2.43 -12.43
CA GLY A 201 -61.98 2.13 -11.87
C GLY A 201 -62.36 0.70 -11.45
N VAL A 202 -63.14 0.67 -10.37
CA VAL A 202 -64.14 -0.35 -9.97
C VAL A 202 -63.70 -1.44 -8.97
N THR A 203 -63.81 -1.05 -7.69
CA THR A 203 -64.43 -1.73 -6.52
C THR A 203 -64.31 -3.24 -6.30
N GLY A 204 -63.88 -3.63 -5.09
CA GLY A 204 -64.35 -4.85 -4.42
C GLY A 204 -63.55 -5.31 -3.19
N LYS A 205 -64.17 -5.19 -2.00
CA LYS A 205 -64.00 -5.87 -0.69
C LYS A 205 -63.14 -7.16 -0.72
N TYR A 206 -62.30 -7.50 0.27
CA TYR A 206 -62.62 -8.02 1.63
C TYR A 206 -61.37 -7.90 2.54
N ARG A 207 -61.41 -7.23 3.70
CA ARG A 207 -61.57 -7.72 5.09
C ARG A 207 -60.72 -8.94 5.50
N TRP A 208 -59.77 -8.70 6.41
CA TRP A 208 -59.04 -9.67 7.22
C TRP A 208 -59.79 -9.93 8.52
N ASP A 209 -59.87 -11.20 8.95
CA ASP A 209 -60.12 -11.56 10.34
C ASP A 209 -59.14 -12.68 10.76
N SER A 210 -58.40 -12.38 11.83
CA SER A 210 -57.67 -13.21 12.81
C SER A 210 -56.77 -14.36 12.35
#